data_AF-A0A0R0LY59-F1
#
_entry.id   AF-A0A0R0LY59-F1
#
_cell.length_a   1.000
_cell.length_b   1.000
_cell.length_c   1.000
_cell.angle_alpha   90.00
_cell.angle_beta   90.00
_cell.angle_gamma   90.00
#
_symmetry.space_group_name_H-M   'P 1'
#
loop_
_entity.id
_entity.type
_entity.pdbx_description
1 polymer ?
#
loop_
_entity_poly.entity_id
_entity_poly.type
_entity_poly.pdbx_seq_one_letter_code
_entity_poly.pdbx_strand_id
1 'polypeptide(L)'
;MKKSSSSSDSFTNSDSDEKSEDSWIGLFLKKPENIGLLHIQETFLADKFNLVGLLKYVPNLNRCFDTIKGISSSKFEREETLLYYLLHQRYVLTMTGMAKMCERIMKSFYGECRRMGCEDYPLIPFGLSNNPRISSVKLYCNNCNNVFDPENSLSSLDGCAFGNTFPHLLTLTYKDKFTKKKYGNYVPRIFGFKIYSEKDAAKDKKNEK
;
A
#
# COMPACT_ATOMS: atom_id res chain seq x y z
N MET A 1 -5.91 32.38 0.98
CA MET A 1 -6.67 31.20 0.56
C MET A 1 -6.11 30.71 -0.78
N LYS A 2 -5.17 29.75 -0.76
CA LYS A 2 -4.65 29.14 -1.99
C LYS A 2 -5.63 28.03 -2.40
N LYS A 3 -6.27 28.20 -3.55
CA LYS A 3 -7.08 27.16 -4.20
C LYS A 3 -6.17 25.99 -4.55
N SER A 4 -6.36 24.85 -3.89
CA SER A 4 -5.82 23.56 -4.31
C SER A 4 -6.61 23.11 -5.53
N SER A 5 -5.98 23.17 -6.71
CA SER A 5 -6.47 22.54 -7.93
C SER A 5 -6.53 21.04 -7.72
N SER A 6 -7.74 20.47 -7.76
CA SER A 6 -7.93 19.02 -7.85
C SER A 6 -7.52 18.58 -9.26
N SER A 7 -6.27 18.15 -9.41
CA SER A 7 -5.86 17.38 -10.58
C SER A 7 -6.51 16.01 -10.46
N SER A 8 -7.62 15.83 -11.15
CA SER A 8 -8.15 14.51 -11.50
C SER A 8 -7.21 13.91 -12.55
N ASP A 9 -6.08 13.38 -12.09
CA ASP A 9 -5.16 12.67 -12.96
C ASP A 9 -5.75 11.30 -13.28
N SER A 10 -5.99 11.09 -14.57
CA SER A 10 -6.36 9.81 -15.16
C SER A 10 -5.21 8.82 -14.96
N PHE A 11 -5.29 8.06 -13.88
CA PHE A 11 -4.35 6.99 -13.55
C PHE A 11 -4.41 5.89 -14.61
N THR A 12 -3.46 5.90 -15.55
CA THR A 12 -3.30 4.82 -16.52
C THR A 12 -2.23 3.85 -16.01
N ASN A 13 -2.61 2.58 -15.89
CA ASN A 13 -1.74 1.48 -15.49
C ASN A 13 -0.88 1.08 -16.70
N SER A 14 0.22 1.79 -16.95
CA SER A 14 1.13 1.54 -18.08
C SER A 14 2.10 0.38 -17.80
N ASP A 15 1.56 -0.80 -17.47
CA ASP A 15 2.32 -2.06 -17.47
C ASP A 15 1.95 -2.78 -18.78
N SER A 16 2.68 -2.48 -19.86
CA SER A 16 2.41 -2.94 -21.22
C SER A 16 2.75 -4.42 -21.38
N ASP A 17 1.75 -5.27 -21.13
CA ASP A 17 1.65 -6.63 -21.66
C ASP A 17 0.31 -6.72 -22.42
N GLU A 18 0.34 -6.47 -23.74
CA GLU A 18 -0.85 -6.43 -24.62
C GLU A 18 -1.69 -7.73 -24.60
N LYS A 19 -1.12 -8.86 -24.19
CA LYS A 19 -1.83 -10.13 -24.01
C LYS A 19 -2.69 -10.20 -22.73
N SER A 20 -2.51 -9.27 -21.80
CA SER A 20 -3.12 -9.32 -20.47
C SER A 20 -4.42 -8.52 -20.32
N GLU A 21 -4.73 -7.64 -21.28
CA GLU A 21 -5.77 -6.63 -21.12
C GLU A 21 -7.21 -7.18 -21.06
N ASP A 22 -7.45 -8.32 -21.71
CA ASP A 22 -8.74 -9.03 -21.72
C ASP A 22 -8.78 -10.20 -20.73
N SER A 23 -7.69 -10.46 -20.02
CA SER A 23 -7.64 -11.49 -18.98
C SER A 23 -8.49 -11.08 -17.77
N TRP A 24 -8.91 -12.06 -16.96
CA TRP A 24 -9.61 -11.78 -15.70
C TRP A 24 -8.82 -10.79 -14.84
N ILE A 25 -7.49 -10.96 -14.74
CA ILE A 25 -6.60 -10.09 -13.96
C ILE A 25 -6.56 -8.68 -14.56
N GLY A 26 -6.38 -8.55 -15.88
CA GLY A 26 -6.38 -7.26 -16.56
C GLY A 26 -7.68 -6.48 -16.33
N LEU A 27 -8.82 -7.13 -16.56
CA LEU A 27 -10.14 -6.55 -16.31
C LEU A 27 -10.38 -6.23 -14.82
N PHE A 28 -9.87 -7.07 -13.90
CA PHE A 28 -9.96 -6.83 -12.46
C PHE A 28 -9.19 -5.58 -12.05
N LEU A 29 -7.97 -5.39 -12.58
CA LEU A 29 -7.09 -4.27 -12.25
C LEU A 29 -7.51 -2.95 -12.91
N LYS A 30 -8.27 -3.00 -14.02
CA LYS A 30 -8.89 -1.81 -14.65
C LYS A 30 -9.94 -1.14 -13.77
N LYS A 31 -10.46 -1.83 -12.75
CA LYS A 31 -11.45 -1.27 -11.83
C LYS A 31 -10.84 -0.17 -10.94
N PRO A 32 -11.49 1.00 -10.77
CA PRO A 32 -10.94 2.11 -9.97
C PRO A 32 -10.57 1.73 -8.53
N GLU A 33 -11.30 0.81 -7.91
CA GLU A 33 -11.04 0.29 -6.55
C GLU A 33 -9.75 -0.54 -6.44
N ASN A 34 -9.26 -1.07 -7.56
CA ASN A 34 -8.13 -2.01 -7.60
C ASN A 34 -6.83 -1.39 -8.14
N ILE A 35 -6.83 -0.08 -8.41
CA ILE A 35 -5.73 0.62 -9.09
C ILE A 35 -4.38 0.55 -8.35
N GLY A 36 -4.44 0.33 -7.03
CA GLY A 36 -3.27 0.17 -6.17
C GLY A 36 -2.56 -1.17 -6.30
N LEU A 37 -3.14 -2.14 -6.99
CA LEU A 37 -2.61 -3.49 -7.08
C LEU A 37 -1.67 -3.66 -8.29
N LEU A 38 -0.73 -4.59 -8.16
CA LEU A 38 0.10 -5.06 -9.27
C LEU A 38 -0.60 -6.17 -10.04
N HIS A 39 -0.23 -6.29 -11.31
CA HIS A 39 -0.45 -7.51 -12.08
C HIS A 39 0.49 -8.61 -11.58
N ILE A 40 -0.08 -9.68 -11.01
CA ILE A 40 0.67 -10.86 -10.58
C ILE A 40 1.12 -11.63 -11.82
N GLN A 41 2.40 -11.96 -11.91
CA GLN A 41 2.93 -12.70 -13.06
C GLN A 41 2.43 -14.15 -13.09
N GLU A 42 2.23 -14.68 -14.30
CA GLU A 42 1.82 -16.07 -14.51
C GLU A 42 2.81 -17.07 -13.91
N THR A 43 4.11 -16.75 -13.91
CA THR A 43 5.15 -17.57 -13.27
C THR A 43 4.92 -17.75 -11.77
N PHE A 44 4.46 -16.70 -11.08
CA PHE A 44 4.08 -16.77 -9.67
C PHE A 44 2.81 -17.60 -9.48
N LEU A 45 1.84 -17.47 -10.39
CA LEU A 45 0.59 -18.26 -10.38
C LEU A 45 0.78 -19.71 -10.86
N ALA A 46 1.89 -20.05 -11.50
CA ALA A 46 2.19 -21.41 -11.91
C ALA A 46 2.57 -22.29 -10.70
N ASP A 47 3.21 -21.69 -9.69
CA ASP A 47 3.63 -22.39 -8.49
C ASP A 47 2.48 -22.52 -7.47
N LYS A 48 1.98 -23.75 -7.30
CA LYS A 48 0.91 -24.08 -6.35
C LYS A 48 1.34 -23.91 -4.89
N PHE A 49 2.63 -23.87 -4.58
CA PHE A 49 3.11 -23.58 -3.23
C PHE A 49 2.63 -22.21 -2.74
N ASN A 50 2.48 -21.24 -3.65
CA ASN A 50 1.94 -19.92 -3.33
C ASN A 50 0.47 -19.93 -2.89
N LEU A 51 -0.23 -21.07 -2.97
CA LEU A 51 -1.62 -21.25 -2.51
C LEU A 51 -1.72 -21.88 -1.12
N VAL A 52 -0.61 -22.36 -0.54
CA VAL A 52 -0.62 -23.10 0.73
C VAL A 52 -1.23 -22.24 1.84
N GLY A 53 -2.16 -22.82 2.58
CA GLY A 53 -2.82 -22.17 3.72
C GLY A 53 -3.91 -21.15 3.35
N LEU A 54 -4.27 -21.00 2.06
CA LEU A 54 -5.36 -20.10 1.63
C LEU A 54 -6.76 -20.74 1.73
N LEU A 55 -6.86 -22.07 1.78
CA LEU A 55 -8.13 -22.81 1.92
C LEU A 55 -8.96 -22.37 3.14
N LYS A 56 -8.31 -21.92 4.21
CA LYS A 56 -9.00 -21.44 5.42
C LYS A 56 -9.75 -20.11 5.21
N TYR A 57 -9.41 -19.35 4.16
CA TYR A 57 -10.07 -18.09 3.81
C TYR A 57 -10.96 -18.22 2.57
N VAL A 58 -10.59 -19.09 1.63
CA VAL A 58 -11.29 -19.29 0.36
C VAL A 58 -11.66 -20.78 0.23
N PRO A 59 -12.89 -21.18 0.60
CA PRO A 59 -13.32 -22.58 0.56
C PRO A 59 -13.27 -23.18 -0.85
N ASN A 60 -13.69 -22.44 -1.87
CA ASN A 60 -13.71 -22.88 -3.27
C ASN A 60 -12.40 -22.55 -4.01
N LEU A 61 -11.25 -22.73 -3.35
CA LEU A 61 -9.94 -22.25 -3.82
C LEU A 61 -9.62 -22.63 -5.27
N ASN A 62 -9.82 -23.90 -5.65
CA ASN A 62 -9.51 -24.37 -7.01
C ASN A 62 -10.39 -23.67 -8.06
N ARG A 63 -11.71 -23.58 -7.80
CA ARG A 63 -12.64 -22.89 -8.70
C ARG A 63 -12.26 -21.42 -8.85
N CYS A 64 -11.97 -20.74 -7.75
CA CYS A 64 -11.59 -19.33 -7.80
C CYS A 64 -10.27 -19.14 -8.54
N PHE A 65 -9.31 -20.05 -8.35
CA PHE A 65 -8.02 -19.99 -9.01
C PHE A 65 -8.12 -20.23 -10.53
N ASP A 66 -8.95 -21.20 -10.95
CA ASP A 66 -9.23 -21.45 -12.37
C ASP A 66 -9.90 -20.23 -13.03
N THR A 67 -10.79 -19.53 -12.31
CA THR A 67 -11.38 -18.27 -12.78
C THR A 67 -10.33 -17.16 -12.90
N ILE A 68 -9.45 -16.97 -11.91
CA ILE A 68 -8.37 -15.97 -11.98
C ILE A 68 -7.44 -16.23 -13.16
N LYS A 69 -7.17 -17.51 -13.48
CA LYS A 69 -6.38 -17.91 -14.65
C LYS A 69 -7.12 -17.78 -15.99
N GLY A 70 -8.42 -17.43 -15.98
CA GLY A 70 -9.25 -17.34 -17.18
C GLY A 70 -9.64 -18.70 -17.78
N ILE A 71 -9.49 -19.79 -17.03
CA ILE A 71 -9.86 -21.14 -17.47
C ILE A 71 -11.39 -21.34 -17.38
N SER A 72 -12.02 -20.78 -16.34
CA SER A 72 -13.47 -20.80 -16.16
C SER A 72 -14.09 -19.41 -16.28
N SER A 73 -15.20 -19.31 -17.01
CA SER A 73 -15.98 -18.07 -17.13
C SER A 73 -16.89 -17.90 -15.90
N SER A 74 -16.45 -17.08 -14.96
CA SER A 74 -17.28 -16.59 -13.85
C SER A 74 -17.18 -15.07 -13.74
N LYS A 75 -18.21 -14.45 -13.16
CA LYS A 75 -18.19 -13.01 -12.83
C LYS A 75 -17.14 -12.75 -11.74
N PHE A 76 -16.77 -11.49 -11.54
CA PHE A 76 -15.97 -11.06 -10.39
C PHE A 76 -16.79 -11.28 -9.10
N GLU A 77 -16.71 -12.46 -8.49
CA GLU A 77 -17.34 -12.70 -7.20
C GLU A 77 -16.40 -12.36 -6.05
N ARG A 78 -16.96 -12.38 -4.83
CA ARG A 78 -16.25 -12.00 -3.61
C ARG A 78 -15.08 -12.94 -3.30
N GLU A 79 -15.16 -14.20 -3.70
CA GLU A 79 -14.14 -15.21 -3.38
C GLU A 79 -12.90 -15.07 -4.28
N GLU A 80 -13.06 -14.85 -5.58
CA GLU A 80 -11.96 -14.60 -6.52
C GLU A 80 -11.24 -13.29 -6.19
N THR A 81 -12.00 -12.25 -5.84
CA THR A 81 -11.46 -10.97 -5.36
C THR A 81 -10.59 -11.17 -4.11
N LEU A 82 -11.11 -11.90 -3.12
CA LEU A 82 -10.38 -12.21 -1.90
C LEU A 82 -9.13 -13.05 -2.17
N LEU A 83 -9.24 -14.05 -3.05
CA LEU A 83 -8.10 -14.88 -3.44
C LEU A 83 -7.01 -14.03 -4.10
N TYR A 84 -7.37 -13.12 -4.99
CA TYR A 84 -6.41 -12.22 -5.63
C TYR A 84 -5.70 -11.32 -4.61
N TYR A 85 -6.42 -10.77 -3.62
CA TYR A 85 -5.80 -9.98 -2.54
C TYR A 85 -4.79 -10.81 -1.73
N LEU A 86 -5.14 -12.04 -1.36
CA LEU A 86 -4.26 -12.92 -0.60
C LEU A 86 -3.03 -13.36 -1.42
N LEU A 87 -3.18 -13.55 -2.73
CA LEU A 87 -2.07 -13.79 -3.64
C LEU A 87 -1.19 -12.54 -3.80
N HIS A 88 -1.81 -11.37 -3.93
CA HIS A 88 -1.11 -10.10 -4.04
C HIS A 88 -0.27 -9.81 -2.80
N GLN A 89 -0.80 -10.09 -1.60
CA GLN A 89 -0.10 -9.98 -0.32
C GLN A 89 1.23 -10.75 -0.32
N ARG A 90 1.23 -11.95 -0.92
CA ARG A 90 2.44 -12.78 -1.07
C ARG A 90 3.34 -12.28 -2.19
N TYR A 91 2.73 -11.91 -3.32
CA TYR A 91 3.45 -11.47 -4.51
C TYR A 91 4.29 -10.20 -4.25
N VAL A 92 3.75 -9.22 -3.53
CA VAL A 92 4.48 -7.98 -3.21
C VAL A 92 5.69 -8.20 -2.30
N LEU A 93 5.86 -9.38 -1.69
CA LEU A 93 7.04 -9.74 -0.90
C LEU A 93 8.11 -10.47 -1.72
N THR A 94 7.83 -10.83 -2.98
CA THR A 94 8.84 -11.40 -3.89
C THR A 94 9.78 -10.30 -4.41
N MET A 95 10.96 -10.67 -4.89
CA MET A 95 11.90 -9.70 -5.50
C MET A 95 11.26 -8.94 -6.67
N THR A 96 10.54 -9.64 -7.55
CA THR A 96 9.85 -9.04 -8.70
C THR A 96 8.74 -8.10 -8.26
N GLY A 97 7.90 -8.54 -7.31
CA GLY A 97 6.81 -7.72 -6.78
C GLY A 97 7.31 -6.47 -6.07
N MET A 98 8.33 -6.60 -5.21
CA MET A 98 8.93 -5.46 -4.53
C MET A 98 9.60 -4.48 -5.49
N ALA A 99 10.28 -4.94 -6.54
CA ALA A 99 10.87 -4.08 -7.57
C ALA A 99 9.79 -3.24 -8.28
N LYS A 100 8.71 -3.87 -8.74
CA LYS A 100 7.58 -3.19 -9.39
C LYS A 100 6.88 -2.20 -8.45
N MET A 101 6.63 -2.60 -7.21
CA MET A 101 6.06 -1.70 -6.20
C MET A 101 6.98 -0.51 -5.94
N CYS A 102 8.28 -0.74 -5.78
CA CYS A 102 9.26 0.31 -5.54
C CYS A 102 9.22 1.36 -6.65
N GLU A 103 9.12 0.93 -7.92
CA GLU A 103 9.03 1.85 -9.05
C GLU A 103 7.80 2.77 -8.94
N ARG A 104 6.61 2.20 -8.67
CA ARG A 104 5.37 2.99 -8.50
C ARG A 104 5.48 3.96 -7.32
N ILE A 105 6.01 3.49 -6.19
CA ILE A 105 6.15 4.29 -4.98
C ILE A 105 7.12 5.46 -5.19
N MET A 106 8.25 5.24 -5.86
CA MET A 106 9.21 6.31 -6.15
C MET A 106 8.64 7.39 -7.09
N LYS A 107 7.61 7.07 -7.87
CA LYS A 107 6.85 8.00 -8.70
C LYS A 107 5.69 8.66 -7.95
N SER A 108 5.65 8.57 -6.61
CA SER A 108 4.57 9.07 -5.75
C SER A 108 3.18 8.56 -6.13
N PHE A 109 3.06 7.37 -6.74
CA PHE A 109 1.78 6.82 -7.22
C PHE A 109 0.72 6.69 -6.12
N TYR A 110 1.14 6.33 -4.90
CA TYR A 110 0.25 6.20 -3.73
C TYR A 110 0.10 7.52 -2.95
N GLY A 111 0.63 8.62 -3.49
CA GLY A 111 0.66 9.93 -2.86
C GLY A 111 1.87 10.14 -1.95
N GLU A 112 1.84 11.29 -1.29
CA GLU A 112 2.96 11.85 -0.54
C GLU A 112 2.54 12.14 0.90
N CYS A 113 3.52 12.14 1.80
CA CYS A 113 3.29 12.28 3.22
C CYS A 113 2.72 13.66 3.57
N ARG A 114 1.52 13.68 4.14
CA ARG A 114 0.82 14.91 4.55
C ARG A 114 1.38 15.54 5.84
N ARG A 115 2.34 14.89 6.51
CA ARG A 115 2.95 15.45 7.71
C ARG A 115 3.88 16.59 7.34
N MET A 116 3.62 17.76 7.92
CA MET A 116 4.50 18.92 7.85
C MET A 116 5.96 18.54 8.14
N GLY A 117 6.85 18.99 7.26
CA GLY A 117 8.28 18.72 7.33
C GLY A 117 8.72 17.42 6.66
N CYS A 118 7.82 16.50 6.29
CA CYS A 118 8.24 15.28 5.59
C CYS A 118 8.71 15.50 4.14
N GLU A 119 8.60 16.71 3.60
CA GLU A 119 9.06 17.08 2.26
C GLU A 119 8.55 16.10 1.19
N ASP A 120 7.22 15.94 1.15
CA ASP A 120 6.53 15.19 0.12
C ASP A 120 7.04 13.74 -0.03
N TYR A 121 7.46 13.14 1.09
CA TYR A 121 8.00 11.79 1.08
C TYR A 121 6.99 10.77 0.56
N PRO A 122 7.36 9.89 -0.39
CA PRO A 122 6.41 8.97 -1.01
C PRO A 122 5.82 7.99 0.01
N LEU A 123 4.52 7.76 -0.10
CA LEU A 123 3.78 6.84 0.76
C LEU A 123 3.79 5.41 0.21
N ILE A 124 3.74 4.45 1.12
CA ILE A 124 3.77 3.02 0.83
C ILE A 124 2.44 2.40 1.25
N PRO A 125 1.74 1.64 0.39
CA PRO A 125 0.51 0.96 0.80
C PRO A 125 0.78 -0.09 1.87
N PHE A 126 -0.12 -0.16 2.86
CA PHE A 126 0.07 -0.91 4.09
C PHE A 126 -1.27 -1.49 4.58
N GLY A 127 -1.25 -2.73 5.07
CA GLY A 127 -2.37 -3.35 5.76
C GLY A 127 -2.15 -3.36 7.27
N LEU A 128 -3.14 -2.95 8.06
CA LEU A 128 -3.09 -3.08 9.54
C LEU A 128 -3.18 -4.55 10.01
N SER A 129 -3.62 -5.45 9.13
CA SER A 129 -3.75 -6.88 9.41
C SER A 129 -3.43 -7.69 8.16
N ASN A 130 -2.91 -8.90 8.36
CA ASN A 130 -2.73 -9.87 7.29
C ASN A 130 -4.02 -10.67 7.03
N ASN A 131 -4.98 -10.64 7.97
CA ASN A 131 -6.28 -11.28 7.82
C ASN A 131 -7.23 -10.37 7.04
N PRO A 132 -8.06 -10.92 6.14
CA PRO A 132 -9.00 -10.15 5.35
C PRO A 132 -10.13 -9.55 6.20
N ARG A 133 -10.73 -8.46 5.70
CA ARG A 133 -11.90 -7.76 6.23
C ARG A 133 -11.71 -7.13 7.61
N ILE A 134 -10.45 -6.88 7.99
CA ILE A 134 -10.12 -6.21 9.27
C ILE A 134 -10.02 -4.70 9.12
N SER A 135 -9.36 -4.23 8.06
CA SER A 135 -9.20 -2.80 7.77
C SER A 135 -8.99 -2.62 6.28
N SER A 136 -9.42 -1.48 5.74
CA SER A 136 -8.96 -1.02 4.43
C SER A 136 -7.47 -0.71 4.43
N VAL A 137 -6.93 -0.56 3.22
CA VAL A 137 -5.55 -0.12 2.97
C VAL A 137 -5.29 1.21 3.67
N LYS A 138 -4.12 1.30 4.28
CA LYS A 138 -3.53 2.52 4.82
C LYS A 138 -2.26 2.86 4.04
N LEU A 139 -1.71 4.04 4.31
CA LEU A 139 -0.51 4.55 3.69
C LEU A 139 0.56 4.81 4.75
N TYR A 140 1.68 4.11 4.69
CA TYR A 140 2.81 4.24 5.61
C TYR A 140 3.87 5.19 5.05
N CYS A 141 4.38 6.09 5.90
CA CYS A 141 5.53 6.93 5.58
C CYS A 141 6.79 6.44 6.29
N ASN A 142 7.82 6.01 5.54
CA ASN A 142 9.10 5.59 6.12
C ASN A 142 9.88 6.74 6.76
N ASN A 143 9.63 7.99 6.36
CA ASN A 143 10.31 9.15 6.92
C ASN A 143 9.87 9.40 8.37
N CYS A 144 8.55 9.61 8.58
CA CYS A 144 8.02 9.93 9.91
C CYS A 144 7.49 8.76 10.72
N ASN A 145 7.47 7.56 10.14
CA ASN A 145 6.91 6.34 10.74
C ASN A 145 5.43 6.46 11.14
N ASN A 146 4.66 7.32 10.44
CA ASN A 146 3.23 7.44 10.65
C ASN A 146 2.46 6.69 9.54
N VAL A 147 1.22 6.35 9.87
CA VAL A 147 0.24 5.72 8.99
C VAL A 147 -0.90 6.71 8.74
N PHE A 148 -1.36 6.80 7.49
CA PHE A 148 -2.39 7.72 7.03
C PHE A 148 -3.51 6.97 6.30
N ASP A 149 -4.69 7.58 6.26
CA ASP A 149 -5.79 7.11 5.44
C ASP A 149 -5.66 7.62 3.99
N PRO A 150 -5.84 6.75 2.98
CA PRO A 150 -5.93 7.18 1.60
C PRO A 150 -7.20 8.02 1.39
N GLU A 151 -7.11 9.05 0.53
CA GLU A 151 -8.23 9.95 0.20
C GLU A 151 -8.89 9.60 -1.15
N ASN A 152 -8.43 8.53 -1.81
CA ASN A 152 -8.89 8.09 -3.12
C ASN A 152 -9.58 6.72 -3.04
N SER A 153 -9.79 6.08 -4.19
CA SER A 153 -10.43 4.77 -4.30
C SER A 153 -9.74 3.65 -3.49
N LEU A 154 -8.47 3.81 -3.11
CA LEU A 154 -7.74 2.87 -2.25
C LEU A 154 -8.38 2.70 -0.88
N SER A 155 -9.17 3.67 -0.41
CA SER A 155 -9.90 3.58 0.86
C SER A 155 -10.91 2.44 0.91
N SER A 156 -11.36 1.95 -0.25
CA SER A 156 -12.27 0.81 -0.38
C SER A 156 -11.56 -0.54 -0.48
N LEU A 157 -10.25 -0.53 -0.79
CA LEU A 157 -9.45 -1.74 -0.97
C LEU A 157 -9.11 -2.36 0.39
N ASP A 158 -9.20 -3.68 0.50
CA ASP A 158 -8.86 -4.40 1.73
C ASP A 158 -7.35 -4.36 1.98
N GLY A 159 -6.95 -3.93 3.18
CA GLY A 159 -5.55 -3.81 3.58
C GLY A 159 -4.79 -5.13 3.57
N CYS A 160 -5.50 -6.27 3.67
CA CYS A 160 -4.85 -7.58 3.60
C CYS A 160 -4.11 -7.78 2.27
N ALA A 161 -4.50 -7.11 1.19
CA ALA A 161 -3.83 -7.21 -0.12
C ALA A 161 -2.35 -6.82 -0.09
N PHE A 162 -1.92 -6.00 0.88
CA PHE A 162 -0.51 -5.63 1.07
C PHE A 162 0.08 -6.24 2.34
N GLY A 163 -0.76 -6.43 3.37
CA GLY A 163 -0.34 -6.92 4.67
C GLY A 163 0.51 -5.90 5.45
N ASN A 164 0.92 -6.31 6.66
CA ASN A 164 1.63 -5.44 7.60
C ASN A 164 3.16 -5.51 7.47
N THR A 165 3.69 -6.43 6.67
CA THR A 165 5.14 -6.66 6.57
C THR A 165 5.75 -5.92 5.38
N PHE A 166 4.98 -5.75 4.31
CA PHE A 166 5.46 -5.27 3.01
C PHE A 166 6.25 -3.94 3.08
N PRO A 167 5.76 -2.85 3.71
CA PRO A 167 6.50 -1.59 3.72
C PRO A 167 7.87 -1.67 4.40
N HIS A 168 7.96 -2.49 5.45
CA HIS A 168 9.18 -2.66 6.22
C HIS A 168 10.20 -3.49 5.45
N LEU A 169 9.76 -4.59 4.82
CA LEU A 169 10.63 -5.40 3.98
C LEU A 169 11.13 -4.62 2.76
N LEU A 170 10.25 -3.85 2.11
CA LEU A 170 10.59 -3.01 0.97
C LEU A 170 11.69 -2.00 1.31
N THR A 171 11.52 -1.27 2.42
CA THR A 171 12.48 -0.24 2.85
C THR A 171 13.80 -0.83 3.33
N LEU A 172 13.80 -2.05 3.88
CA LEU A 172 15.01 -2.80 4.21
C LEU A 172 15.73 -3.34 2.97
N THR A 173 15.00 -3.65 1.90
CA THR A 173 15.55 -4.18 0.64
C THR A 173 16.13 -3.06 -0.24
N TYR A 174 15.44 -1.91 -0.33
CA TYR A 174 15.84 -0.75 -1.13
C TYR A 174 16.23 0.45 -0.26
N LYS A 175 17.13 0.23 0.70
CA LYS A 175 17.53 1.25 1.71
C LYS A 175 18.05 2.55 1.08
N ASP A 176 18.76 2.43 -0.03
CA ASP A 176 19.31 3.52 -0.83
C ASP A 176 18.22 4.44 -1.40
N LYS A 177 17.06 3.88 -1.75
CA LYS A 177 15.90 4.62 -2.27
C LYS A 177 15.03 5.22 -1.17
N PHE A 178 15.02 4.60 0.01
CA PHE A 178 14.19 5.01 1.14
C PHE A 178 14.99 5.67 2.28
N THR A 179 15.93 6.56 1.94
CA THR A 179 16.68 7.32 2.94
C THR A 179 15.76 8.25 3.73
N LYS A 180 15.91 8.28 5.06
CA LYS A 180 15.14 9.19 5.91
C LYS A 180 15.69 10.61 5.78
N LYS A 181 14.79 11.58 5.63
CA LYS A 181 15.13 13.01 5.60
C LYS A 181 14.98 13.58 7.01
N LYS A 182 15.82 14.53 7.39
CA LYS A 182 15.61 15.26 8.65
C LYS A 182 14.37 16.14 8.49
N TYR A 183 13.39 15.98 9.37
CA TYR A 183 12.21 16.83 9.39
C TYR A 183 11.99 17.44 10.77
N GLY A 184 11.57 18.71 10.79
CA GLY A 184 11.22 19.42 12.02
C GLY A 184 9.81 19.06 12.50
N ASN A 185 9.59 19.15 13.80
CA ASN A 185 8.23 19.15 14.35
C ASN A 185 7.71 20.59 14.46
N TYR A 186 6.43 20.79 14.21
CA TYR A 186 5.78 22.07 14.48
C TYR A 186 5.88 22.41 15.97
N VAL A 187 6.30 23.63 16.27
CA VAL A 187 6.40 24.14 17.64
C VAL A 187 5.28 25.17 17.83
N PRO A 188 4.24 24.86 18.61
CA PRO A 188 3.13 25.78 18.82
C PRO A 188 3.59 27.01 19.61
N ARG A 189 3.10 28.19 19.22
CA ARG A 189 3.46 29.47 19.83
C ARG A 189 2.24 30.38 19.99
N ILE A 190 2.20 31.12 21.09
CA ILE A 190 1.21 32.19 21.36
C ILE A 190 1.99 33.50 21.50
N PHE A 191 1.67 34.50 20.67
CA PHE A 191 2.40 35.79 20.60
C PHE A 191 3.94 35.65 20.48
N GLY A 192 4.41 34.62 19.75
CA GLY A 192 5.84 34.34 19.58
C GLY A 192 6.46 33.48 20.69
N PHE A 193 5.82 33.36 21.85
CA PHE A 193 6.27 32.52 22.96
C PHE A 193 5.89 31.06 22.72
N LYS A 194 6.85 30.14 22.95
CA LYS A 194 6.56 28.71 22.88
C LYS A 194 5.55 28.34 23.97
N ILE A 195 4.55 27.54 23.61
CA ILE A 195 3.65 26.97 24.62
C ILE A 195 4.45 25.95 25.43
N TYR A 196 4.42 26.09 26.76
CA TYR A 196 5.08 25.17 27.66
C TYR A 196 4.46 23.77 27.53
N SER A 197 5.30 22.75 27.31
CA SER A 197 4.84 21.37 27.16
C SER A 197 5.28 20.50 28.34
N GLU A 198 4.62 19.36 28.51
CA GLU A 198 5.02 18.35 29.50
C GLU A 198 6.47 17.87 29.33
N LYS A 199 7.00 17.91 28.08
CA LYS A 199 8.40 17.56 27.78
C LYS A 199 9.37 18.61 28.33
N ASP A 200 8.97 19.87 28.35
CA ASP A 200 9.77 20.94 28.93
C ASP A 200 9.77 20.80 30.46
N ALA A 201 8.61 20.48 31.06
CA ALA A 201 8.49 20.15 32.49
C ALA A 201 9.37 18.98 32.93
N ALA A 202 9.48 17.94 32.09
CA ALA A 202 10.33 16.79 32.38
C ALA A 202 11.83 17.10 32.27
N LYS A 203 12.24 18.09 31.46
CA LYS A 203 13.63 18.53 31.33
C LYS A 203 14.06 19.37 32.53
N ASP A 204 13.20 20.26 32.99
CA ASP A 204 13.49 21.13 34.13
C ASP A 204 13.72 20.30 35.40
N LYS A 205 12.86 19.29 35.66
CA LYS A 205 13.03 18.33 36.77
C LYS A 205 14.29 17.47 36.71
N LYS A 206 14.90 17.32 35.53
CA LYS A 206 16.17 16.59 35.35
C LYS A 206 17.38 17.48 35.58
N ASN A 207 17.25 18.79 35.39
CA ASN A 207 18.33 19.75 35.60
C ASN A 207 18.40 20.24 37.07
N GLU A 208 17.36 19.98 37.87
CA GLU A 208 17.32 20.25 39.31
C GLU A 208 17.89 19.09 40.17
N LYS A 209 18.35 17.99 39.56
CA LYS A 209 19.03 16.88 40.23
C LYS A 209 20.49 16.80 39.81
#